data_AF-A0AAW0XTS3-F1
#
_entry.id   AF-A0AAW0XTS3-F1
#
_cell.length_a   1.000
_cell.length_b   1.000
_cell.length_c   1.000
_cell.angle_alpha   90.00
_cell.angle_beta   90.00
_cell.angle_gamma   90.00
#
_symmetry.space_group_name_H-M   'P 1'
#
loop_
_entity.id
_entity.type
_entity.pdbx_description
1 polymer ?
#
loop_
_entity_poly.entity_id
_entity_poly.type
_entity_poly.pdbx_seq_one_letter_code
_entity_poly.pdbx_strand_id
1 'polypeptide(L)'
;VEKIYSKNYSEKEAGLKQLQQELNSYCAQASGVRPDRYMRGCVVLVRRALRDKVYSVGVLASDTLSHILNHFIAKHKVTKKEVTSTLDKVLPDLLAKTADNATRNQNLATSAILEMLRLSLDRGVGSVGLEVTRPLTNTVHPRGALCRANIVETQLNALGITLLPKDKDSGFTARHLVEFAHSAFKHQNNEVRKVGERLLLALYSHYPSTVRKVLPQQDDLVRKNVLYRNLFEQLEALDEKRESTTSRSRVSPPRASSAAAAVTHTPTHVTHTPTHVTHTPSHYS
;
A
#
# COMPACT_ATOMS: atom_id res chain seq x y z
N VAL A 1 19.44 6.83 -28.28
CA VAL A 1 18.50 5.72 -28.57
C VAL A 1 19.24 4.46 -28.99
N GLU A 2 20.04 4.51 -30.05
CA GLU A 2 20.80 3.38 -30.64
C GLU A 2 21.44 2.44 -29.62
N LYS A 3 22.24 2.99 -28.68
CA LYS A 3 22.88 2.24 -27.57
C LYS A 3 21.94 1.26 -26.85
N ILE A 4 20.69 1.64 -26.57
CA ILE A 4 19.69 0.81 -25.87
C ILE A 4 19.08 -0.27 -26.80
N TYR A 5 19.13 -0.05 -28.11
CA TYR A 5 18.69 -1.03 -29.13
C TYR A 5 19.83 -1.93 -29.63
N SER A 6 21.07 -1.67 -29.23
CA SER A 6 22.23 -2.50 -29.58
C SER A 6 22.04 -3.97 -29.17
N LYS A 7 22.74 -4.86 -29.88
CA LYS A 7 22.86 -6.27 -29.46
C LYS A 7 23.81 -6.41 -28.26
N ASN A 8 24.82 -5.55 -28.17
CA ASN A 8 25.82 -5.54 -27.11
C ASN A 8 25.22 -5.04 -25.79
N TYR A 9 25.40 -5.78 -24.69
CA TYR A 9 24.79 -5.41 -23.41
C TYR A 9 25.49 -4.21 -22.76
N SER A 10 26.82 -4.06 -22.92
CA SER A 10 27.56 -2.93 -22.32
C SER A 10 27.17 -1.59 -22.94
N GLU A 11 26.82 -1.57 -24.23
CA GLU A 11 26.23 -0.41 -24.89
C GLU A 11 24.85 -0.07 -24.32
N LYS A 12 23.99 -1.06 -24.02
CA LYS A 12 22.70 -0.82 -23.36
C LYS A 12 22.89 -0.22 -21.97
N GLU A 13 23.83 -0.75 -21.18
CA GLU A 13 24.16 -0.20 -19.86
C GLU A 13 24.66 1.24 -19.95
N ALA A 14 25.56 1.54 -20.89
CA ALA A 14 26.02 2.90 -21.16
C ALA A 14 24.87 3.81 -21.61
N GLY A 15 23.95 3.31 -22.43
CA GLY A 15 22.74 4.00 -22.86
C GLY A 15 21.77 4.31 -21.71
N LEU A 16 21.60 3.39 -20.75
CA LEU A 16 20.78 3.60 -19.55
C LEU A 16 21.42 4.59 -18.57
N LYS A 17 22.73 4.50 -18.36
CA LYS A 17 23.49 5.48 -17.55
C LYS A 17 23.40 6.88 -18.15
N GLN A 18 23.54 7.00 -19.47
CA GLN A 18 23.32 8.26 -20.19
C GLN A 18 21.86 8.75 -20.03
N LEU A 19 20.86 7.86 -20.14
CA LEU A 19 19.45 8.22 -19.93
C LEU A 19 19.17 8.74 -18.49
N GLN A 20 19.84 8.20 -17.47
CA GLN A 20 19.74 8.73 -16.11
C GLN A 20 20.39 10.12 -15.99
N GLN A 21 21.52 10.37 -16.63
CA GLN A 21 22.16 11.69 -16.66
C GLN A 21 21.23 12.73 -17.32
N GLU A 22 20.65 12.37 -18.48
CA GLU A 22 19.66 13.18 -19.22
C GLU A 22 18.37 13.44 -18.44
N LEU A 23 17.93 12.52 -17.57
CA LEU A 23 16.79 12.72 -16.66
C LEU A 23 17.12 13.70 -15.52
N ASN A 24 18.36 13.68 -15.03
CA ASN A 24 18.83 14.57 -13.96
C ASN A 24 19.05 16.01 -14.46
N SER A 25 19.66 16.17 -15.64
CA SER A 25 19.96 17.45 -16.28
C SER A 25 18.76 18.10 -16.99
N TYR A 26 17.66 17.36 -17.17
CA TYR A 26 16.48 17.83 -17.89
C TYR A 26 15.95 19.18 -17.36
N CYS A 27 15.87 20.13 -18.28
CA CYS A 27 15.26 21.45 -18.08
C CYS A 27 14.24 21.72 -19.20
N ALA A 28 13.02 22.11 -18.83
CA ALA A 28 11.95 22.37 -19.80
C ALA A 28 12.24 23.58 -20.70
N GLN A 29 12.91 24.61 -20.17
CA GLN A 29 13.30 25.81 -20.95
C GLN A 29 14.39 25.48 -21.97
N ALA A 30 15.44 24.75 -21.57
CA ALA A 30 16.56 24.41 -22.45
C ALA A 30 16.20 23.36 -23.51
N SER A 31 15.33 22.40 -23.18
CA SER A 31 14.95 21.31 -24.10
C SER A 31 13.82 21.69 -25.07
N GLY A 32 12.99 22.68 -24.75
CA GLY A 32 11.77 23.00 -25.50
C GLY A 32 10.70 21.90 -25.48
N VAL A 33 10.91 20.80 -24.74
CA VAL A 33 9.99 19.66 -24.65
C VAL A 33 9.25 19.71 -23.32
N ARG A 34 7.95 19.40 -23.31
CA ARG A 34 7.17 19.31 -22.06
C ARG A 34 7.57 18.06 -21.24
N PRO A 35 7.55 18.12 -19.89
CA PRO A 35 7.93 16.98 -19.04
C PRO A 35 7.17 15.69 -19.36
N ASP A 36 5.86 15.79 -19.61
CA ASP A 36 5.01 14.66 -20.00
C ASP A 36 5.56 13.93 -21.25
N ARG A 37 5.95 14.68 -22.29
CA ARG A 37 6.44 14.14 -23.56
C ARG A 37 7.87 13.59 -23.43
N TYR A 38 8.71 14.26 -22.64
CA TYR A 38 10.07 13.81 -22.36
C TYR A 38 10.08 12.48 -21.61
N MET A 39 9.36 12.41 -20.49
CA MET A 39 9.20 11.20 -19.69
C MET A 39 8.64 10.04 -20.51
N ARG A 40 7.63 10.29 -21.35
CA ARG A 40 7.07 9.27 -22.27
C ARG A 40 8.14 8.65 -23.16
N GLY A 41 9.06 9.47 -23.69
CA GLY A 41 10.21 9.00 -24.47
C GLY A 41 11.17 8.12 -23.64
N CYS A 42 11.54 8.58 -22.44
CA CYS A 42 12.38 7.82 -21.51
C CYS A 42 11.75 6.46 -21.14
N VAL A 43 10.44 6.44 -20.84
CA VAL A 43 9.69 5.23 -20.48
C VAL A 43 9.69 4.18 -21.60
N VAL A 44 9.63 4.58 -22.87
CA VAL A 44 9.73 3.62 -24.00
C VAL A 44 11.08 2.89 -23.98
N LEU A 45 12.17 3.61 -23.70
CA LEU A 45 13.52 3.05 -23.61
C LEU A 45 13.68 2.15 -22.37
N VAL A 46 13.17 2.60 -21.22
CA VAL A 46 13.16 1.83 -19.97
C VAL A 46 12.38 0.53 -20.13
N ARG A 47 11.16 0.55 -20.70
CA ARG A 47 10.37 -0.67 -20.98
C ARG A 47 11.12 -1.66 -21.88
N ARG A 48 11.84 -1.18 -22.89
CA ARG A 48 12.65 -2.02 -23.77
C ARG A 48 13.78 -2.73 -23.02
N ALA A 49 14.37 -2.07 -22.02
CA ALA A 49 15.45 -2.61 -21.20
C ALA A 49 14.96 -3.47 -20.01
N LEU A 50 13.78 -3.18 -19.44
CA LEU A 50 13.14 -4.04 -18.42
C LEU A 50 12.86 -5.45 -18.95
N ARG A 51 12.57 -5.58 -20.25
CA ARG A 51 12.41 -6.86 -20.96
C ARG A 51 13.72 -7.52 -21.40
N ASP A 52 14.89 -6.94 -21.08
CA ASP A 52 16.15 -7.54 -21.47
C ASP A 52 16.47 -8.80 -20.66
N LYS A 53 17.18 -9.74 -21.31
CA LYS A 53 17.58 -11.02 -20.73
C LYS A 53 18.79 -10.88 -19.81
N VAL A 54 19.62 -9.84 -20.01
CA VAL A 54 20.81 -9.58 -19.21
C VAL A 54 20.41 -8.91 -17.89
N TYR A 55 20.75 -9.54 -16.77
CA TYR A 55 20.32 -9.09 -15.44
C TYR A 55 20.77 -7.66 -15.11
N SER A 56 22.02 -7.30 -15.39
CA SER A 56 22.57 -5.96 -15.11
C SER A 56 21.86 -4.83 -15.88
N VAL A 57 21.49 -5.09 -17.14
CA VAL A 57 20.64 -4.18 -17.95
C VAL A 57 19.26 -4.03 -17.30
N GLY A 58 18.69 -5.13 -16.79
CA GLY A 58 17.43 -5.12 -16.06
C GLY A 58 17.49 -4.31 -14.76
N VAL A 59 18.58 -4.43 -13.99
CA VAL A 59 18.83 -3.65 -12.75
C VAL A 59 18.87 -2.16 -13.08
N LEU A 60 19.77 -1.73 -13.98
CA LEU A 60 19.86 -0.33 -14.40
C LEU A 60 18.55 0.24 -14.97
N ALA A 61 17.77 -0.58 -15.68
CA ALA A 61 16.45 -0.18 -16.18
C ALA A 61 15.44 0.03 -15.04
N SER A 62 15.52 -0.77 -13.98
CA SER A 62 14.67 -0.65 -12.79
C SER A 62 15.08 0.53 -11.93
N ASP A 63 16.38 0.79 -11.77
CA ASP A 63 16.91 1.99 -11.10
C ASP A 63 16.48 3.27 -11.86
N THR A 64 16.53 3.23 -13.20
CA THR A 64 16.05 4.34 -14.04
C THR A 64 14.54 4.54 -13.91
N LEU A 65 13.76 3.45 -13.82
CA LEU A 65 12.32 3.54 -13.55
C LEU A 65 12.07 4.16 -12.17
N SER A 66 12.74 3.69 -11.12
CA SER A 66 12.66 4.23 -9.76
C SER A 66 12.96 5.73 -9.74
N HIS A 67 14.01 6.17 -10.44
CA HIS A 67 14.34 7.59 -10.56
C HIS A 67 13.24 8.41 -11.25
N ILE A 68 12.60 7.86 -12.30
CA ILE A 68 11.45 8.51 -12.95
C ILE A 68 10.28 8.63 -11.97
N LEU A 69 9.93 7.55 -11.28
CA LEU A 69 8.77 7.47 -10.39
C LEU A 69 8.92 8.38 -9.16
N ASN A 70 10.06 8.32 -8.48
CA ASN A 70 10.27 8.95 -7.18
C ASN A 70 10.82 10.39 -7.28
N HIS A 71 11.55 10.73 -8.35
CA HIS A 71 12.18 12.06 -8.49
C HIS A 71 11.63 12.87 -9.66
N PHE A 72 11.70 12.35 -10.90
CA PHE A 72 11.36 13.13 -12.10
C PHE A 72 9.91 13.62 -12.08
N ILE A 73 8.96 12.72 -11.78
CA ILE A 73 7.52 12.99 -11.77
C ILE A 73 7.15 14.12 -10.79
N ALA A 74 7.76 14.14 -9.60
CA ALA A 74 7.56 15.17 -8.59
C ALA A 74 8.25 16.49 -8.98
N LYS A 75 9.56 16.45 -9.27
CA LYS A 75 10.41 17.61 -9.62
C LYS A 75 9.83 18.42 -10.78
N HIS A 76 9.32 17.75 -11.82
CA HIS A 76 8.83 18.40 -13.03
C HIS A 76 7.31 18.45 -13.16
N LYS A 77 6.57 18.18 -12.06
CA LYS A 77 5.09 18.27 -11.97
C LYS A 77 4.35 17.56 -13.11
N VAL A 78 4.77 16.32 -13.42
CA VAL A 78 4.18 15.51 -14.50
C VAL A 78 2.69 15.28 -14.24
N THR A 79 1.88 15.42 -15.29
CA THR A 79 0.41 15.41 -15.20
C THR A 79 -0.14 14.04 -14.80
N LYS A 80 -1.22 14.01 -14.00
CA LYS A 80 -1.88 12.76 -13.55
C LYS A 80 -2.23 11.82 -14.71
N LYS A 81 -2.66 12.38 -15.86
CA LYS A 81 -2.94 11.63 -17.09
C LYS A 81 -1.71 10.91 -17.63
N GLU A 82 -0.55 11.56 -17.67
CA GLU A 82 0.68 10.94 -18.18
C GLU A 82 1.26 9.92 -17.19
N VAL A 83 1.17 10.19 -15.89
CA VAL A 83 1.51 9.20 -14.84
C VAL A 83 0.67 7.94 -15.03
N THR A 84 -0.66 8.07 -15.11
CA THR A 84 -1.57 6.92 -15.35
C THR A 84 -1.17 6.14 -16.60
N SER A 85 -1.03 6.82 -17.74
CA SER A 85 -0.67 6.16 -19.01
C SER A 85 0.72 5.52 -19.00
N THR A 86 1.63 6.00 -18.15
CA THR A 86 2.95 5.40 -17.93
C THR A 86 2.86 4.13 -17.09
N LEU A 87 2.13 4.17 -15.99
CA LEU A 87 1.92 3.03 -15.11
C LEU A 87 1.25 1.87 -15.87
N ASP A 88 0.17 2.16 -16.62
CA ASP A 88 -0.58 1.17 -17.42
C ASP A 88 0.29 0.47 -18.49
N LYS A 89 1.32 1.17 -19.01
CA LYS A 89 2.25 0.63 -19.99
C LYS A 89 3.35 -0.22 -19.35
N VAL A 90 3.89 0.21 -18.21
CA VAL A 90 5.01 -0.46 -17.54
C VAL A 90 4.53 -1.70 -16.77
N LEU A 91 3.36 -1.64 -16.13
CA LEU A 91 2.89 -2.67 -15.21
C LEU A 91 2.80 -4.09 -15.81
N PRO A 92 2.26 -4.30 -17.03
CA PRO A 92 2.20 -5.64 -17.63
C PRO A 92 3.58 -6.26 -17.85
N ASP A 93 4.60 -5.45 -18.11
CA ASP A 93 5.97 -5.91 -18.36
C ASP A 93 6.66 -6.39 -17.07
N LEU A 94 6.39 -5.70 -15.95
CA LEU A 94 6.86 -6.12 -14.63
C LEU A 94 6.07 -7.33 -14.12
N LEU A 95 4.74 -7.36 -14.29
CA LEU A 95 3.90 -8.49 -13.90
C LEU A 95 4.32 -9.77 -14.62
N ALA A 96 4.61 -9.72 -15.92
CA ALA A 96 5.18 -10.87 -16.65
C ALA A 96 6.52 -11.33 -16.02
N LYS A 97 7.37 -10.38 -15.61
CA LYS A 97 8.67 -10.66 -14.98
C LYS A 97 8.57 -11.21 -13.55
N THR A 98 7.43 -11.06 -12.86
CA THR A 98 7.18 -11.76 -11.58
C THR A 98 7.02 -13.28 -11.74
N ALA A 99 6.75 -13.78 -12.94
CA ALA A 99 6.64 -15.21 -13.23
C ALA A 99 7.97 -15.87 -13.67
N ASP A 100 9.05 -15.09 -13.77
CA ASP A 100 10.40 -15.53 -14.21
C ASP A 100 10.92 -16.73 -13.38
N ASN A 101 11.84 -17.51 -13.93
CA ASN A 101 12.44 -18.64 -13.22
C ASN A 101 13.48 -18.21 -12.17
N ALA A 102 14.12 -17.06 -12.34
CA ALA A 102 15.16 -16.56 -11.45
C ALA A 102 14.58 -15.61 -10.38
N THR A 103 14.69 -15.98 -9.10
CA THR A 103 14.19 -15.18 -7.97
C THR A 103 14.68 -13.73 -7.97
N ARG A 104 15.92 -13.47 -8.41
CA ARG A 104 16.45 -12.10 -8.58
C ARG A 104 15.65 -11.24 -9.56
N ASN A 105 15.13 -11.82 -10.64
CA ASN A 105 14.25 -11.12 -11.59
C ASN A 105 12.88 -10.84 -10.98
N GLN A 106 12.34 -11.81 -10.22
CA GLN A 106 11.08 -11.67 -9.50
C GLN A 106 11.16 -10.55 -8.44
N ASN A 107 12.23 -10.53 -7.64
CA ASN A 107 12.47 -9.52 -6.61
C ASN A 107 12.57 -8.12 -7.22
N LEU A 108 13.35 -7.98 -8.30
CA LEU A 108 13.50 -6.71 -9.01
C LEU A 108 12.17 -6.17 -9.55
N ALA A 109 11.35 -7.04 -10.16
CA ALA A 109 10.01 -6.69 -10.61
C ALA A 109 9.06 -6.36 -9.44
N THR A 110 9.16 -7.09 -8.34
CA THR A 110 8.35 -6.91 -7.12
C THR A 110 8.59 -5.53 -6.49
N SER A 111 9.86 -5.13 -6.32
CA SER A 111 10.22 -3.81 -5.80
C SER A 111 9.70 -2.69 -6.71
N ALA A 112 9.90 -2.81 -8.02
CA ALA A 112 9.41 -1.83 -8.99
C ALA A 112 7.87 -1.70 -8.99
N ILE A 113 7.12 -2.80 -8.83
CA ILE A 113 5.65 -2.74 -8.69
C ILE A 113 5.24 -2.10 -7.37
N LEU A 114 5.95 -2.34 -6.26
CA LEU A 114 5.68 -1.68 -4.98
C LEU A 114 5.87 -0.16 -5.06
N GLU A 115 6.92 0.32 -5.73
CA GLU A 115 7.13 1.76 -5.99
C GLU A 115 6.04 2.34 -6.89
N MET A 116 5.69 1.64 -7.98
CA MET A 116 4.57 2.02 -8.84
C MET A 116 3.25 2.11 -8.07
N LEU A 117 2.97 1.16 -7.19
CA LEU A 117 1.75 1.12 -6.38
C LEU A 117 1.70 2.28 -5.38
N ARG A 118 2.81 2.60 -4.70
CA ARG A 118 2.92 3.77 -3.81
C ARG A 118 2.61 5.06 -4.56
N LEU A 119 3.30 5.31 -5.68
CA LEU A 119 3.02 6.48 -6.53
C LEU A 119 1.57 6.50 -7.03
N SER A 120 1.01 5.33 -7.37
CA SER A 120 -0.40 5.19 -7.76
C SER A 120 -1.32 5.76 -6.68
N LEU A 121 -1.14 5.30 -5.44
CA LEU A 121 -1.95 5.72 -4.29
C LEU A 121 -1.74 7.20 -3.94
N ASP A 122 -0.49 7.66 -3.85
CA ASP A 122 -0.13 9.05 -3.52
C ASP A 122 -0.68 10.06 -4.54
N ARG A 123 -0.83 9.66 -5.81
CA ARG A 123 -1.38 10.48 -6.89
C ARG A 123 -2.88 10.27 -7.13
N GLY A 124 -3.54 9.41 -6.33
CA GLY A 124 -4.95 9.04 -6.49
C GLY A 124 -5.25 8.42 -7.85
N VAL A 125 -4.33 7.61 -8.38
CA VAL A 125 -4.46 6.83 -9.62
C VAL A 125 -4.63 5.37 -9.21
N GLY A 126 -5.77 4.73 -9.47
CA GLY A 126 -5.97 3.34 -9.02
C GLY A 126 -5.54 2.24 -9.98
N SER A 127 -5.02 2.53 -11.17
CA SER A 127 -4.81 1.48 -12.18
C SER A 127 -3.84 0.39 -11.73
N VAL A 128 -2.76 0.74 -11.02
CA VAL A 128 -1.87 -0.26 -10.40
C VAL A 128 -2.58 -1.01 -9.28
N GLY A 129 -3.30 -0.31 -8.41
CA GLY A 129 -4.06 -0.89 -7.31
C GLY A 129 -5.06 -1.94 -7.79
N LEU A 130 -5.90 -1.59 -8.77
CA LEU A 130 -6.91 -2.46 -9.37
C LEU A 130 -6.31 -3.70 -10.03
N GLU A 131 -5.16 -3.57 -10.69
CA GLU A 131 -4.50 -4.70 -11.35
C GLU A 131 -3.83 -5.63 -10.31
N VAL A 132 -3.15 -5.10 -9.28
CA VAL A 132 -2.52 -5.95 -8.26
C VAL A 132 -3.55 -6.63 -7.37
N THR A 133 -4.69 -5.99 -7.05
CA THR A 133 -5.78 -6.55 -6.24
C THR A 133 -6.85 -7.30 -7.05
N ARG A 134 -6.77 -7.39 -8.39
CA ARG A 134 -7.71 -8.21 -9.18
C ARG A 134 -7.77 -9.66 -8.63
N PRO A 135 -8.94 -10.23 -8.34
CA PRO A 135 -9.04 -11.61 -7.84
C PRO A 135 -8.23 -12.61 -8.68
N LEU A 136 -7.53 -13.52 -8.00
CA LEU A 136 -6.70 -14.54 -8.62
C LEU A 136 -7.57 -15.64 -9.23
N THR A 137 -7.31 -15.96 -10.50
CA THR A 137 -7.87 -17.09 -11.22
C THR A 137 -6.86 -18.23 -11.28
N ASN A 138 -7.32 -19.48 -11.36
CA ASN A 138 -6.43 -20.65 -11.50
C ASN A 138 -5.66 -20.68 -12.85
N THR A 139 -5.93 -19.75 -13.76
CA THR A 139 -5.18 -19.53 -15.00
C THR A 139 -3.90 -18.72 -14.80
N VAL A 140 -3.73 -18.03 -13.65
CA VAL A 140 -2.50 -17.28 -13.34
C VAL A 140 -1.41 -18.26 -12.91
N HIS A 141 -0.21 -18.12 -13.51
CA HIS A 141 0.94 -18.95 -13.14
C HIS A 141 1.26 -18.83 -11.63
N PRO A 142 1.45 -19.93 -10.88
CA PRO A 142 1.57 -19.90 -9.42
C PRO A 142 2.61 -18.93 -8.84
N ARG A 143 3.74 -18.71 -9.53
CA ARG A 143 4.75 -17.72 -9.11
C ARG A 143 4.25 -16.29 -9.21
N GLY A 144 3.58 -15.93 -10.31
CA GLY A 144 2.98 -14.60 -10.47
C GLY A 144 1.84 -14.36 -9.48
N ALA A 145 1.03 -15.39 -9.20
CA ALA A 145 0.02 -15.35 -8.14
C ALA A 145 0.64 -15.09 -6.76
N LEU A 146 1.74 -15.79 -6.42
CA LEU A 146 2.46 -15.61 -5.16
C LEU A 146 3.12 -14.23 -5.04
N CYS A 147 3.82 -13.76 -6.09
CA CYS A 147 4.39 -12.42 -6.11
C CYS A 147 3.32 -11.34 -5.95
N ARG A 148 2.18 -11.45 -6.63
CA ARG A 148 1.06 -10.51 -6.45
C ARG A 148 0.50 -10.53 -5.03
N ALA A 149 0.36 -11.71 -4.42
CA ALA A 149 -0.08 -11.83 -3.04
C ALA A 149 0.92 -11.17 -2.06
N ASN A 150 2.23 -11.39 -2.25
CA ASN A 150 3.29 -10.79 -1.46
C ASN A 150 3.38 -9.25 -1.63
N ILE A 151 3.12 -8.73 -2.84
CA ILE A 151 3.03 -7.28 -3.12
C ILE A 151 1.89 -6.67 -2.30
N VAL A 152 0.71 -7.30 -2.31
CA VAL A 152 -0.45 -6.84 -1.55
C VAL A 152 -0.19 -6.89 -0.04
N GLU A 153 0.39 -7.99 0.48
CA GLU A 153 0.76 -8.12 1.89
C GLU A 153 1.82 -7.08 2.32
N THR A 154 2.85 -6.88 1.51
CA THR A 154 3.91 -5.89 1.78
C THR A 154 3.37 -4.46 1.78
N GLN A 155 2.51 -4.10 0.83
CA GLN A 155 1.93 -2.75 0.79
C GLN A 155 0.88 -2.54 1.90
N LEU A 156 0.10 -3.57 2.26
CA LEU A 156 -0.83 -3.49 3.39
C LEU A 156 -0.09 -3.24 4.71
N ASN A 157 1.03 -3.94 4.93
CA ASN A 157 1.88 -3.75 6.10
C ASN A 157 2.57 -2.36 6.09
N ALA A 158 2.96 -1.85 4.92
CA ALA A 158 3.60 -0.54 4.79
C ALA A 158 2.65 0.65 5.00
N LEU A 159 1.38 0.53 4.58
CA LEU A 159 0.35 1.56 4.80
C LEU A 159 -0.25 1.49 6.21
N GLY A 160 -0.36 0.28 6.78
CA GLY A 160 -1.18 0.03 7.96
C GLY A 160 -2.66 -0.13 7.59
N ILE A 161 -3.28 -1.15 8.19
CA ILE A 161 -4.65 -1.60 7.85
C ILE A 161 -5.71 -0.52 8.13
N THR A 162 -5.44 0.38 9.09
CA THR A 162 -6.34 1.49 9.46
C THR A 162 -6.31 2.67 8.49
N LEU A 163 -5.27 2.78 7.65
CA LEU A 163 -5.06 3.89 6.70
C LEU A 163 -5.46 3.53 5.26
N LEU A 164 -6.21 2.46 5.07
CA LEU A 164 -6.65 2.04 3.74
C LEU A 164 -7.51 3.11 3.05
N PRO A 165 -7.25 3.39 1.75
CA PRO A 165 -8.08 4.29 0.96
C PRO A 165 -9.57 3.93 0.99
N LYS A 166 -10.42 4.94 1.17
CA LYS A 166 -11.88 4.83 1.05
C LYS A 166 -12.36 5.04 -0.39
N ASP A 167 -11.54 5.69 -1.21
CA ASP A 167 -11.82 5.93 -2.62
C ASP A 167 -11.82 4.62 -3.41
N LYS A 168 -12.92 4.33 -4.12
CA LYS A 168 -13.05 3.14 -4.97
C LYS A 168 -12.04 3.17 -6.11
N ASP A 169 -11.74 4.36 -6.62
CA ASP A 169 -10.87 4.60 -7.78
C ASP A 169 -9.38 4.51 -7.42
N SER A 170 -9.05 4.13 -6.17
CA SER A 170 -7.69 3.76 -5.74
C SER A 170 -7.31 2.31 -6.03
N GLY A 171 -8.30 1.41 -6.19
CA GLY A 171 -8.06 -0.03 -6.35
C GLY A 171 -7.42 -0.75 -5.15
N PHE A 172 -7.25 -0.10 -4.00
CA PHE A 172 -6.60 -0.67 -2.81
C PHE A 172 -7.46 -0.49 -1.54
N THR A 173 -8.78 -0.52 -1.70
CA THR A 173 -9.75 -0.43 -0.60
C THR A 173 -9.88 -1.76 0.15
N ALA A 174 -10.39 -1.72 1.38
CA ALA A 174 -10.69 -2.93 2.16
C ALA A 174 -11.56 -3.95 1.39
N ARG A 175 -12.47 -3.51 0.52
CA ARG A 175 -13.27 -4.41 -0.34
C ARG A 175 -12.39 -5.18 -1.34
N HIS A 176 -11.61 -4.46 -2.15
CA HIS A 176 -10.72 -5.08 -3.13
C HIS A 176 -9.73 -6.05 -2.47
N LEU A 177 -9.19 -5.67 -1.32
CA LEU A 177 -8.24 -6.50 -0.57
C LEU A 177 -8.88 -7.78 0.00
N VAL A 178 -10.13 -7.70 0.49
CA VAL A 178 -10.86 -8.87 0.99
C VAL A 178 -11.27 -9.82 -0.14
N GLU A 179 -11.76 -9.29 -1.27
CA GLU A 179 -12.08 -10.08 -2.47
C GLU A 179 -10.82 -10.76 -3.04
N PHE A 180 -9.68 -10.04 -3.07
CA PHE A 180 -8.37 -10.58 -3.43
C PHE A 180 -7.92 -11.68 -2.48
N ALA A 181 -7.90 -11.42 -1.17
CA ALA A 181 -7.42 -12.36 -0.16
C ALA A 181 -8.24 -13.66 -0.14
N HIS A 182 -9.56 -13.58 -0.33
CA HIS A 182 -10.42 -14.75 -0.49
C HIS A 182 -10.10 -15.57 -1.75
N SER A 183 -9.81 -14.91 -2.88
CA SER A 183 -9.37 -15.60 -4.09
C SER A 183 -8.00 -16.29 -3.93
N ALA A 184 -7.06 -15.66 -3.20
CA ALA A 184 -5.75 -16.22 -2.88
C ALA A 184 -5.86 -17.42 -1.93
N PHE A 185 -6.70 -17.32 -0.89
CA PHE A 185 -7.03 -18.41 0.04
C PHE A 185 -7.60 -19.66 -0.65
N LYS A 186 -8.38 -19.47 -1.74
CA LYS A 186 -8.95 -20.55 -2.56
C LYS A 186 -8.00 -21.10 -3.63
N HIS A 187 -6.78 -20.57 -3.76
CA HIS A 187 -5.89 -20.90 -4.87
C HIS A 187 -5.30 -22.32 -4.77
N GLN A 188 -4.99 -22.95 -5.90
CA GLN A 188 -4.47 -24.33 -5.93
C GLN A 188 -3.05 -24.47 -5.33
N ASN A 189 -2.22 -23.43 -5.43
CA ASN A 189 -0.88 -23.42 -4.83
C ASN A 189 -0.91 -23.06 -3.34
N ASN A 190 -0.25 -23.88 -2.52
CA ASN A 190 -0.25 -23.79 -1.07
C ASN A 190 0.31 -22.49 -0.49
N GLU A 191 1.39 -21.96 -1.07
CA GLU A 191 2.02 -20.74 -0.55
C GLU A 191 1.16 -19.51 -0.84
N VAL A 192 0.45 -19.49 -1.98
CA VAL A 192 -0.57 -18.46 -2.27
C VAL A 192 -1.72 -18.53 -1.25
N ARG A 193 -2.18 -19.73 -0.87
CA ARG A 193 -3.23 -19.89 0.15
C ARG A 193 -2.81 -19.32 1.50
N LYS A 194 -1.60 -19.64 1.96
CA LYS A 194 -1.05 -19.11 3.24
C LYS A 194 -1.02 -17.59 3.26
N VAL A 195 -0.65 -16.94 2.16
CA VAL A 195 -0.70 -15.46 2.07
C VAL A 195 -2.14 -14.96 2.11
N GLY A 196 -3.06 -15.60 1.36
CA GLY A 196 -4.49 -15.27 1.39
C GLY A 196 -5.13 -15.40 2.77
N GLU A 197 -4.78 -16.45 3.51
CA GLU A 197 -5.20 -16.69 4.90
C GLU A 197 -4.71 -15.57 5.83
N ARG A 198 -3.41 -15.26 5.84
CA ARG A 198 -2.85 -14.15 6.64
C ARG A 198 -3.49 -12.82 6.31
N LEU A 199 -3.71 -12.53 5.02
CA LEU A 199 -4.41 -11.33 4.57
C LEU A 199 -5.85 -11.27 5.10
N LEU A 200 -6.61 -12.38 5.04
CA LEU A 200 -7.98 -12.43 5.57
C LEU A 200 -8.01 -12.18 7.09
N LEU A 201 -7.12 -12.80 7.87
CA LEU A 201 -7.04 -12.62 9.33
C LEU A 201 -6.62 -11.18 9.71
N ALA A 202 -5.66 -10.61 8.99
CA ALA A 202 -5.23 -9.22 9.16
C ALA A 202 -6.39 -8.24 8.85
N LEU A 203 -7.07 -8.44 7.72
CA LEU A 203 -8.21 -7.61 7.32
C LEU A 203 -9.42 -7.79 8.26
N TYR A 204 -9.64 -8.99 8.79
CA TYR A 204 -10.74 -9.29 9.73
C TYR A 204 -10.65 -8.44 11.00
N SER A 205 -9.44 -8.26 11.52
CA SER A 205 -9.18 -7.48 12.75
C SER A 205 -9.70 -6.03 12.69
N HIS A 206 -9.87 -5.46 11.49
CA HIS A 206 -10.36 -4.09 11.29
C HIS A 206 -11.66 -3.99 10.46
N TYR A 207 -11.95 -4.98 9.60
CA TYR A 207 -13.09 -4.99 8.68
C TYR A 207 -13.89 -6.31 8.74
N PRO A 208 -14.34 -6.76 9.93
CA PRO A 208 -14.94 -8.09 10.10
C PRO A 208 -16.21 -8.25 9.26
N SER A 209 -17.04 -7.22 9.18
CA SER A 209 -18.27 -7.19 8.36
C SER A 209 -18.00 -7.23 6.85
N THR A 210 -16.80 -6.88 6.38
CA THR A 210 -16.42 -6.98 4.97
C THR A 210 -15.94 -8.40 4.66
N VAL A 211 -15.12 -8.98 5.53
CA VAL A 211 -14.65 -10.37 5.43
C VAL A 211 -15.81 -11.36 5.51
N ARG A 212 -16.72 -11.22 6.49
CA ARG A 212 -17.90 -12.08 6.63
C ARG A 212 -18.85 -12.05 5.44
N LYS A 213 -18.79 -11.03 4.56
CA LYS A 213 -19.61 -10.93 3.34
C LYS A 213 -19.05 -11.71 2.14
N VAL A 214 -17.75 -12.01 2.10
CA VAL A 214 -17.16 -12.81 1.01
C VAL A 214 -17.00 -14.29 1.36
N LEU A 215 -16.94 -14.60 2.66
CA LEU A 215 -16.90 -15.98 3.13
C LEU A 215 -18.27 -16.66 2.90
N PRO A 216 -18.30 -17.96 2.56
CA PRO A 216 -19.54 -18.72 2.51
C PRO A 216 -20.29 -18.71 3.84
N GLN A 217 -21.61 -18.88 3.79
CA GLN A 217 -22.40 -19.20 4.98
C GLN A 217 -21.93 -20.54 5.58
N GLN A 218 -22.01 -20.71 6.90
CA GLN A 218 -21.42 -21.83 7.62
C GLN A 218 -22.26 -23.13 7.53
N ASP A 219 -22.62 -23.51 6.32
CA ASP A 219 -23.38 -24.73 6.01
C ASP A 219 -22.51 -25.97 6.14
N ASP A 220 -23.11 -27.16 6.31
CA ASP A 220 -22.40 -28.43 6.56
C ASP A 220 -21.38 -28.79 5.47
N LEU A 221 -21.62 -28.39 4.22
CA LEU A 221 -20.67 -28.60 3.11
C LEU A 221 -19.41 -27.74 3.26
N VAL A 222 -19.54 -26.54 3.83
CA VAL A 222 -18.42 -25.63 4.10
C VAL A 222 -17.65 -26.10 5.34
N ARG A 223 -18.36 -26.56 6.38
CA ARG A 223 -17.78 -27.16 7.59
C ARG A 223 -16.93 -28.41 7.30
N LYS A 224 -17.30 -29.19 6.26
CA LYS A 224 -16.51 -30.35 5.78
C LYS A 224 -15.21 -29.96 5.06
N ASN A 225 -15.04 -28.72 4.64
CA ASN A 225 -13.81 -28.25 4.01
C ASN A 225 -12.81 -27.77 5.08
N VAL A 226 -11.72 -28.55 5.26
CA VAL A 226 -10.67 -28.30 6.26
C VAL A 226 -10.10 -26.87 6.19
N LEU A 227 -9.96 -26.28 4.99
CA LEU A 227 -9.47 -24.90 4.86
C LEU A 227 -10.41 -23.91 5.53
N TYR A 228 -11.71 -24.00 5.23
CA TYR A 228 -12.71 -23.09 5.82
C TYR A 228 -12.90 -23.34 7.31
N ARG A 229 -12.87 -24.60 7.76
CA ARG A 229 -12.94 -24.94 9.19
C ARG A 229 -11.81 -24.26 9.97
N ASN A 230 -10.55 -24.50 9.56
CA ASN A 230 -9.38 -23.90 10.22
C ASN A 230 -9.39 -22.35 10.14
N LEU A 231 -9.91 -21.77 9.07
CA LEU A 231 -10.09 -20.31 8.97
C LEU A 231 -11.15 -19.81 9.96
N PHE A 232 -12.31 -20.45 10.05
CA PHE A 232 -13.37 -20.04 10.98
C PHE A 232 -12.95 -20.16 12.44
N GLU A 233 -12.25 -21.23 12.82
CA GLU A 233 -11.65 -21.42 14.16
C GLU A 233 -10.73 -20.23 14.53
N GLN A 234 -9.89 -19.76 13.59
CA GLN A 234 -9.02 -18.61 13.80
C GLN A 234 -9.78 -17.27 13.86
N LEU A 235 -10.88 -17.12 13.12
CA LEU A 235 -11.72 -15.92 13.17
C LEU A 235 -12.51 -15.82 14.48
N GLU A 236 -13.01 -16.94 15.00
CA GLU A 236 -13.70 -17.05 16.29
C GLU A 236 -12.74 -16.69 17.44
N ALA A 237 -11.52 -17.23 17.44
CA ALA A 237 -10.47 -16.85 18.41
C ALA A 237 -10.08 -15.36 18.36
N LEU A 238 -10.21 -14.69 17.21
CA LEU A 238 -10.02 -13.24 17.10
C LEU A 238 -11.18 -12.44 17.71
N ASP A 239 -12.42 -12.93 17.59
CA ASP A 239 -13.59 -12.31 18.22
C ASP A 239 -13.53 -12.46 19.75
N GLU A 240 -13.26 -13.65 20.29
CA GLU A 240 -13.08 -13.89 21.73
C GLU A 240 -11.99 -12.98 22.35
N LYS A 241 -10.86 -12.83 21.64
CA LYS A 241 -9.75 -11.95 22.05
C LYS A 241 -10.15 -10.48 22.07
N ARG A 242 -11.05 -10.06 21.19
CA ARG A 242 -11.58 -8.70 21.11
C ARG A 242 -12.63 -8.42 22.19
N GLU A 243 -13.48 -9.39 22.50
CA GLU A 243 -14.47 -9.27 23.56
C GLU A 243 -13.81 -9.22 24.94
N SER A 244 -12.82 -10.08 25.20
CA SER A 244 -12.04 -10.10 26.45
C SER A 244 -11.20 -8.84 26.69
N THR A 245 -10.70 -8.17 25.63
CA THR A 245 -10.06 -6.86 25.77
C THR A 245 -11.07 -5.73 26.00
N THR A 246 -12.28 -5.83 25.45
CA THR A 246 -13.35 -4.83 25.61
C THR A 246 -14.04 -4.91 26.97
N SER A 247 -14.19 -6.11 27.54
CA SER A 247 -14.74 -6.29 28.89
C SER A 247 -13.77 -5.77 29.97
N ARG A 248 -12.47 -6.03 29.81
CA ARG A 248 -11.44 -5.60 30.77
C ARG A 248 -11.27 -4.08 30.87
N SER A 249 -11.53 -3.32 29.80
CA SER A 249 -11.48 -1.85 29.80
C SER A 249 -12.73 -1.17 30.37
N ARG A 250 -13.83 -1.92 30.62
CA ARG A 250 -15.04 -1.40 31.27
C ARG A 250 -15.04 -1.54 32.80
N VAL A 251 -14.08 -2.26 33.39
CA VAL A 251 -14.00 -2.52 34.84
C VAL A 251 -12.93 -1.64 35.51
N SER A 252 -13.09 -0.32 35.42
CA SER A 252 -12.51 0.68 36.34
C SER A 252 -13.12 2.05 36.02
N PRO A 253 -13.75 2.73 37.00
CA PRO A 253 -12.96 3.50 37.96
C PRO A 253 -13.16 3.08 39.42
N PRO A 254 -12.19 3.35 40.32
CA PRO A 254 -12.41 3.18 41.75
C PRO A 254 -13.42 4.21 42.25
N ARG A 255 -14.52 3.71 42.82
CA ARG A 255 -15.55 4.51 43.50
C ARG A 255 -14.94 5.14 44.76
N ALA A 256 -14.59 6.43 44.69
CA ALA A 256 -14.09 7.16 45.84
C ALA A 256 -15.13 7.14 46.98
N SER A 257 -14.83 6.42 48.05
CA SER A 257 -15.70 6.29 49.22
C SER A 257 -15.62 7.56 50.06
N SER A 258 -16.72 8.32 50.10
CA SER A 258 -16.90 9.41 51.06
C SER A 258 -16.96 8.85 52.48
N ALA A 259 -15.96 9.17 53.30
CA ALA A 259 -16.01 9.05 54.76
C ALA A 259 -15.87 10.45 55.35
N ALA A 260 -16.82 10.84 56.21
CA ALA A 260 -16.91 12.18 56.77
C ALA A 260 -16.95 12.16 58.30
N ALA A 261 -16.57 13.31 58.88
CA ALA A 261 -16.81 13.79 60.25
C ALA A 261 -15.95 13.28 61.43
N ALA A 262 -15.06 14.17 61.90
CA ALA A 262 -14.79 14.54 63.31
C ALA A 262 -13.72 15.68 63.29
N VAL A 263 -14.04 16.97 63.18
CA VAL A 263 -14.60 17.93 64.18
C VAL A 263 -13.68 18.22 65.38
N THR A 264 -13.01 19.40 65.37
CA THR A 264 -12.64 20.18 66.58
C THR A 264 -12.56 21.70 66.30
N HIS A 265 -12.68 22.53 67.35
CA HIS A 265 -13.05 23.96 67.37
C HIS A 265 -11.93 24.90 67.91
N THR A 266 -11.81 26.23 67.67
CA THR A 266 -12.56 27.13 66.74
C THR A 266 -11.73 28.30 66.10
N PRO A 267 -11.58 29.55 66.66
CA PRO A 267 -11.80 30.74 65.81
C PRO A 267 -10.82 31.93 65.87
N THR A 268 -10.78 32.74 64.80
CA THR A 268 -10.55 34.22 64.70
C THR A 268 -10.31 34.59 63.22
N HIS A 269 -10.50 35.81 62.69
CA HIS A 269 -11.44 36.92 62.96
C HIS A 269 -11.25 37.98 61.84
N VAL A 270 -12.27 38.20 60.98
CA VAL A 270 -12.53 39.43 60.15
C VAL A 270 -11.41 39.82 59.13
N THR A 271 -11.65 40.22 57.88
CA THR A 271 -12.03 41.62 57.51
C THR A 271 -12.26 41.79 55.99
N HIS A 272 -13.32 42.52 55.63
CA HIS A 272 -13.64 43.28 54.38
C HIS A 272 -13.32 42.80 52.93
N THR A 273 -14.42 42.70 52.16
CA THR A 273 -14.61 43.07 50.74
C THR A 273 -14.29 44.57 50.46
N PRO A 274 -14.00 45.05 49.22
CA PRO A 274 -14.87 44.86 48.04
C PRO A 274 -14.24 44.88 46.62
N THR A 275 -15.16 44.85 45.65
CA THR A 275 -15.07 44.78 44.17
C THR A 275 -14.50 45.99 43.41
N HIS A 276 -13.78 45.72 42.31
CA HIS A 276 -13.79 46.47 41.02
C HIS A 276 -13.15 45.54 39.96
N VAL A 277 -13.64 45.24 38.74
CA VAL A 277 -14.31 45.97 37.63
C VAL A 277 -13.36 46.78 36.74
N THR A 278 -13.41 46.49 35.42
CA THR A 278 -12.75 47.15 34.25
C THR A 278 -11.20 47.07 34.16
N HIS A 279 -10.54 47.17 32.99
CA HIS A 279 -10.98 47.49 31.62
C HIS A 279 -10.09 46.79 30.56
N THR A 280 -10.63 46.48 29.37
CA THR A 280 -9.84 46.21 28.15
C THR A 280 -9.44 47.51 27.44
N PRO A 281 -8.29 47.57 26.76
CA PRO A 281 -8.09 48.45 25.61
C PRO A 281 -7.84 47.65 24.32
N SER A 282 -8.63 47.97 23.29
CA SER A 282 -8.28 47.73 21.89
C SER A 282 -7.24 48.77 21.45
N HIS A 283 -6.31 48.42 20.56
CA HIS A 283 -5.62 49.41 19.76
C HIS A 283 -5.46 48.95 18.32
N TYR A 284 -5.96 49.80 17.41
CA TYR A 284 -5.63 49.80 15.99
C TYR A 284 -4.22 50.35 15.78
N SER A 285 -3.45 49.70 14.90
CA SER A 285 -2.63 50.29 13.82
C SER A 285 -2.05 49.18 12.96
#